data_AF-A0A960XUG4-F1
#
_entry.id   AF-A0A960XUG4-F1
#
_cell.length_a   1.000
_cell.length_b   1.000
_cell.length_c   1.000
_cell.angle_alpha   90.00
_cell.angle_beta   90.00
_cell.angle_gamma   90.00
#
_symmetry.space_group_name_H-M   'P 1'
#
loop_
_entity.id
_entity.type
_entity.pdbx_description
1 polymer ?
#
loop_
_entity_poly.entity_id
_entity_poly.type
_entity_poly.pdbx_seq_one_letter_code
_entity_poly.pdbx_strand_id
1 'polypeptide(L)'
;MPQPDATAELTRSLSERILVLDGAMGTTIRTYGLGETDARGERFASNDKDLLNNGDILSITKPDVIGDIHRRFYQAGSDICETNTFSATSIAQSEFFVEDPREKGGRKDPEFFQKIIENPFLNDLAWEMNV
;
A
#
# COMPACT_ATOMS: atom_id res chain seq x y z
N MET A 1 -3.36 -17.32 -7.08
CA MET A 1 -2.90 -18.65 -6.59
C MET A 1 -2.39 -18.44 -5.18
N PRO A 2 -2.58 -19.37 -4.23
CA PRO A 2 -1.96 -19.22 -2.92
C PRO A 2 -0.44 -19.12 -3.09
N GLN A 3 0.19 -18.17 -2.37
CA GLN A 3 1.64 -18.06 -2.34
C GLN A 3 2.23 -19.38 -1.81
N PRO A 4 3.31 -19.90 -2.40
CA PRO A 4 3.94 -21.12 -1.91
C PRO A 4 4.46 -20.93 -0.47
N ASP A 5 4.32 -21.96 0.36
CA ASP A 5 4.90 -21.96 1.70
C ASP A 5 6.43 -22.02 1.63
N ALA A 6 7.07 -20.89 1.90
CA ALA A 6 8.52 -20.74 1.88
C ALA A 6 9.19 -21.04 3.23
N THR A 7 8.44 -21.51 4.26
CA THR A 7 8.94 -21.65 5.64
C THR A 7 10.20 -22.51 5.71
N ALA A 8 10.24 -23.65 5.00
CA ALA A 8 11.38 -24.55 5.02
C ALA A 8 12.64 -23.92 4.40
N GLU A 9 12.49 -23.23 3.26
CA GLU A 9 13.58 -22.54 2.58
C GLU A 9 14.12 -21.36 3.39
N LEU A 10 13.21 -20.57 3.97
CA LEU A 10 13.56 -19.43 4.81
C LEU A 10 14.28 -19.88 6.08
N THR A 11 13.77 -20.91 6.76
CA THR A 11 14.38 -21.47 7.97
C THR A 11 15.79 -22.00 7.70
N ARG A 12 15.97 -22.72 6.58
CA ARG A 12 17.30 -23.19 6.16
C ARG A 12 18.24 -22.01 5.94
N SER A 13 17.83 -21.02 5.15
CA SER A 13 18.67 -19.86 4.80
C SER A 13 19.07 -19.04 6.03
N LEU A 14 18.16 -18.85 6.98
CA LEU A 14 18.41 -18.18 8.27
C LEU A 14 19.41 -18.94 9.16
N SER A 15 19.52 -20.27 9.01
CA SER A 15 20.51 -21.06 9.75
C SER A 15 21.92 -20.98 9.17
N GLU A 16 22.06 -20.60 7.89
CA GLU A 16 23.33 -20.55 7.16
C GLU A 16 23.94 -19.15 7.15
N ARG A 17 23.13 -18.10 7.13
CA ARG A 17 23.58 -16.70 7.06
C ARG A 17 22.54 -15.71 7.57
N ILE A 18 22.97 -14.47 7.77
CA ILE A 18 22.06 -13.34 8.00
C ILE A 18 21.32 -13.04 6.69
N LEU A 19 20.01 -12.84 6.79
CA LEU A 19 19.17 -12.32 5.71
C LEU A 19 18.89 -10.84 5.92
N VAL A 20 18.87 -10.08 4.82
CA VAL A 20 18.64 -8.63 4.83
C VAL A 20 17.23 -8.32 4.33
N LEU A 21 16.45 -7.63 5.15
CA LEU A 21 15.16 -7.04 4.74
C LEU A 21 15.42 -5.75 3.94
N ASP A 22 14.47 -5.34 3.11
CA ASP A 22 14.55 -4.09 2.38
C ASP A 22 14.43 -2.85 3.28
N GLY A 23 14.53 -1.69 2.64
CA GLY A 23 14.45 -0.41 3.32
C GLY A 23 13.07 0.22 3.21
N ALA A 24 12.96 1.43 3.73
CA ALA A 24 11.68 2.13 3.80
C ALA A 24 11.12 2.50 2.42
N MET A 25 9.98 1.89 2.08
CA MET A 25 9.19 2.15 0.86
C MET A 25 8.75 3.63 0.77
N GLY A 26 8.06 4.14 1.79
CA GLY A 26 7.48 5.49 1.77
C GLY A 26 8.50 6.61 1.63
N THR A 27 9.67 6.50 2.26
CA THR A 27 10.76 7.49 2.09
C THR A 27 11.36 7.42 0.69
N THR A 28 11.42 6.22 0.11
CA THR A 28 11.97 6.01 -1.23
C THR A 28 11.03 6.56 -2.30
N ILE A 29 9.71 6.35 -2.17
CA ILE A 29 8.68 6.94 -3.04
C ILE A 29 8.86 8.46 -3.15
N ARG A 30 9.11 9.16 -2.04
CA ARG A 30 9.30 10.62 -2.04
C ARG A 30 10.45 11.09 -2.93
N THR A 31 11.45 10.24 -3.17
CA THR A 31 12.60 10.58 -4.04
C THR A 31 12.25 10.60 -5.53
N TYR A 32 11.13 9.98 -5.94
CA TYR A 32 10.67 9.98 -7.33
C TYR A 32 9.93 11.27 -7.72
N GLY A 33 9.65 12.17 -6.77
CA GLY A 33 9.04 13.48 -7.05
C GLY A 33 7.63 13.40 -7.64
N LEU A 34 6.89 12.34 -7.33
CA LEU A 34 5.52 12.12 -7.82
C LEU A 34 4.58 13.24 -7.33
N GLY A 35 3.67 13.64 -8.21
CA GLY A 35 2.63 14.61 -7.91
C GLY A 35 1.25 13.97 -7.69
N GLU A 36 0.25 14.80 -7.39
CA GLU A 36 -1.12 14.35 -7.17
C GLU A 36 -1.71 13.63 -8.40
N THR A 37 -1.43 14.13 -9.61
CA THR A 37 -1.85 13.49 -10.86
C THR A 37 -1.25 12.09 -11.03
N ASP A 38 -0.01 11.89 -10.57
CA ASP A 38 0.65 10.59 -10.61
C ASP A 38 -0.01 9.60 -9.66
N ALA A 39 -0.31 10.05 -8.43
CA ALA A 39 -0.96 9.22 -7.41
C ALA A 39 -2.37 8.81 -7.83
N ARG A 40 -3.13 9.72 -8.45
CA ARG A 40 -4.48 9.44 -8.96
C ARG A 40 -4.50 8.50 -10.16
N GLY A 41 -3.53 8.65 -11.07
CA GLY A 41 -3.59 8.03 -12.39
C GLY A 41 -4.90 8.37 -13.12
N GLU A 42 -5.26 7.55 -14.11
CA GLU A 42 -6.53 7.72 -14.84
C GLU A 42 -7.73 7.28 -13.99
N ARG A 43 -7.58 6.19 -13.23
CA ARG A 43 -8.67 5.55 -12.50
C ARG A 43 -9.27 6.41 -11.39
N PHE A 44 -8.45 7.21 -10.70
CA PHE A 44 -8.90 8.04 -9.58
C PHE A 44 -8.81 9.54 -9.89
N ALA A 45 -8.80 9.90 -11.18
CA ALA A 45 -8.70 11.29 -11.63
C ALA A 45 -9.78 12.20 -11.03
N SER A 46 -10.99 11.67 -10.82
CA SER A 46 -12.14 12.39 -10.26
C SER A 46 -12.35 12.20 -8.75
N ASN A 47 -11.38 11.64 -8.00
CA ASN A 47 -11.54 11.46 -6.56
C ASN A 47 -11.61 12.81 -5.83
N ASP A 48 -12.47 12.99 -4.84
CA ASP A 48 -12.61 14.30 -4.20
C ASP A 48 -11.41 14.65 -3.30
N LYS A 49 -10.82 13.65 -2.66
CA LYS A 49 -9.68 13.82 -1.74
C LYS A 49 -8.35 13.56 -2.43
N ASP A 50 -7.29 14.18 -1.91
CA ASP A 50 -5.93 13.99 -2.39
C ASP A 50 -5.41 12.59 -2.10
N LEU A 51 -4.71 12.00 -3.07
CA LEU A 51 -4.16 10.65 -3.01
C LEU A 51 -2.63 10.63 -2.91
N LEU A 52 -1.94 11.76 -3.03
CA LEU A 52 -0.47 11.81 -2.99
C LEU A 52 0.15 11.18 -1.73
N ASN A 53 -0.55 11.23 -0.59
CA ASN A 53 -0.08 10.63 0.66
C ASN A 53 -0.50 9.16 0.85
N ASN A 54 -1.18 8.55 -0.12
CA ASN A 54 -1.54 7.14 -0.14
C ASN A 54 -0.48 6.35 -0.93
N GLY A 55 0.67 6.05 -0.31
CA GLY A 55 1.78 5.38 -1.01
C GLY A 55 1.39 4.00 -1.58
N ASP A 56 0.48 3.30 -0.91
CA ASP A 56 0.00 1.99 -1.32
C ASP A 56 -0.77 2.04 -2.66
N ILE A 57 -1.48 3.13 -2.98
CA ILE A 57 -2.23 3.27 -4.24
C ILE A 57 -1.33 3.22 -5.48
N LEU A 58 -0.05 3.54 -5.30
CA LEU A 58 0.94 3.55 -6.38
C LEU A 58 1.21 2.13 -6.90
N SER A 59 0.88 1.08 -6.14
CA SER A 59 0.89 -0.29 -6.67
C SER A 59 -0.07 -0.48 -7.85
N ILE A 60 -1.14 0.34 -7.91
CA ILE A 60 -2.13 0.33 -9.00
C ILE A 60 -1.83 1.42 -10.02
N THR A 61 -1.53 2.65 -9.57
CA THR A 61 -1.44 3.81 -10.48
C THR A 61 -0.05 4.02 -11.05
N LYS A 62 1.00 3.53 -10.37
CA LYS A 62 2.41 3.62 -10.79
C LYS A 62 3.19 2.32 -10.48
N PRO A 63 2.74 1.15 -10.96
CA PRO A 63 3.37 -0.13 -10.66
C PRO A 63 4.85 -0.17 -11.07
N ASP A 64 5.24 0.53 -12.14
CA ASP A 64 6.63 0.62 -12.59
C ASP A 64 7.55 1.28 -11.54
N VAL A 65 7.05 2.28 -10.80
CA VAL A 65 7.80 2.96 -9.73
C VAL A 65 8.01 2.02 -8.54
N ILE A 66 6.93 1.36 -8.10
CA ILE A 66 7.02 0.39 -6.99
C ILE A 66 7.94 -0.78 -7.35
N GLY A 67 7.82 -1.30 -8.58
CA GLY A 67 8.70 -2.34 -9.10
C GLY A 67 10.17 -1.90 -9.17
N ASP A 68 10.43 -0.64 -9.50
CA ASP A 68 11.80 -0.10 -9.47
C ASP A 68 12.38 0.03 -8.06
N ILE A 69 11.57 0.42 -7.08
CA ILE A 69 12.01 0.48 -5.68
C ILE A 69 12.43 -0.91 -5.18
N HIS A 70 11.59 -1.93 -5.37
CA HIS A 70 11.94 -3.30 -5.00
C HIS A 70 13.19 -3.79 -5.73
N ARG A 71 13.29 -3.54 -7.04
CA ARG A 71 14.48 -3.89 -7.83
C ARG A 71 15.75 -3.28 -7.25
N ARG A 72 15.70 -2.00 -6.84
CA ARG A 72 16.85 -1.30 -6.25
C ARG A 72 17.25 -1.88 -4.90
N PHE A 73 16.29 -2.32 -4.08
CA PHE A 73 16.61 -3.01 -2.82
C PHE A 73 17.25 -4.38 -3.07
N TYR A 74 16.74 -5.18 -4.00
CA TYR A 74 17.39 -6.42 -4.40
C TYR A 74 18.80 -6.20 -4.95
N GLN A 75 19.00 -5.17 -5.79
CA GLN A 75 20.33 -4.80 -6.30
C GLN A 75 21.28 -4.33 -5.20
N ALA A 76 20.76 -3.73 -4.13
CA ALA A 76 21.53 -3.33 -2.96
C ALA A 76 21.85 -4.50 -2.01
N GLY A 77 21.29 -5.69 -2.26
CA GLY A 77 21.58 -6.92 -1.51
C GLY A 77 20.50 -7.34 -0.52
N SER A 78 19.29 -6.78 -0.60
CA SER A 78 18.15 -7.30 0.16
C SER A 78 17.81 -8.72 -0.30
N ASP A 79 17.56 -9.61 0.67
CA ASP A 79 17.11 -10.98 0.44
C ASP A 79 15.58 -11.07 0.47
N ILE A 80 14.95 -10.20 1.27
CA ILE A 80 13.52 -10.17 1.52
C ILE A 80 13.05 -8.75 1.25
N CYS A 81 11.90 -8.61 0.59
CA CYS A 81 11.23 -7.32 0.45
C CYS A 81 9.85 -7.40 1.09
N GLU A 82 9.43 -6.28 1.70
CA GLU A 82 8.06 -6.08 2.13
C GLU A 82 7.18 -5.74 0.92
N THR A 83 5.88 -6.02 1.00
CA THR A 83 4.91 -5.55 0.01
C THR A 83 4.60 -4.06 0.23
N ASN A 84 4.21 -3.33 -0.82
CA ASN A 84 3.72 -1.95 -0.69
C ASN A 84 2.26 -1.91 -0.21
N THR A 85 2.00 -2.46 0.97
CA THR A 85 0.64 -2.69 1.50
C THR A 85 0.47 -2.35 2.98
N PHE A 86 1.33 -1.50 3.54
CA PHE A 86 1.25 -1.07 4.95
C PHE A 86 -0.14 -0.53 5.34
N SER A 87 -0.81 0.17 4.43
CA SER A 87 -2.13 0.77 4.61
C SER A 87 -3.20 0.24 3.63
N ALA A 88 -2.95 -0.91 3.01
CA ALA A 88 -3.88 -1.56 2.07
C ALA A 88 -5.03 -2.30 2.81
N THR A 89 -5.79 -1.57 3.61
CA THR A 89 -7.00 -2.05 4.30
C THR A 89 -8.16 -1.12 4.01
N SER A 90 -9.40 -1.62 4.04
CA SER A 90 -10.59 -0.77 3.82
C SER A 90 -10.67 0.40 4.81
N ILE A 91 -10.25 0.18 6.06
CA ILE A 91 -10.19 1.23 7.10
C ILE A 91 -9.20 2.34 6.73
N ALA A 92 -7.96 2.00 6.40
CA ALA A 92 -6.97 3.03 6.07
C ALA A 92 -7.28 3.72 4.73
N GLN A 93 -7.77 2.97 3.74
CA GLN A 93 -8.19 3.54 2.45
C GLN A 93 -9.38 4.48 2.61
N SER A 94 -10.24 4.30 3.62
CA SER A 94 -11.37 5.22 3.87
C SER A 94 -10.95 6.67 4.10
N GLU A 95 -9.73 6.93 4.61
CA GLU A 95 -9.22 8.30 4.80
C GLU A 95 -9.16 9.09 3.48
N PHE A 96 -8.97 8.37 2.37
CA PHE A 96 -8.75 8.91 1.03
C PHE A 96 -10.00 8.87 0.13
N PHE A 97 -11.03 8.10 0.50
CA PHE A 97 -12.20 7.86 -0.36
C PHE A 97 -13.54 8.09 0.34
N VAL A 98 -13.54 8.34 1.65
CA VAL A 98 -14.74 8.62 2.43
C VAL A 98 -14.57 9.96 3.14
N GLU A 99 -15.63 10.76 3.16
CA GLU A 99 -15.66 12.01 3.93
C GLU A 99 -15.38 11.75 5.41
N ASP A 100 -14.49 12.56 6.02
CA ASP A 100 -14.22 12.43 7.44
C ASP A 100 -15.26 13.22 8.25
N PRO A 101 -16.09 12.57 9.09
CA PRO A 101 -17.11 13.27 9.86
C PRO A 101 -16.53 14.35 10.78
N ARG A 102 -15.24 14.26 11.17
CA ARG A 102 -14.56 15.25 12.00
C ARG A 102 -14.42 16.61 11.31
N GLU A 103 -14.36 16.63 9.98
CA GLU A 103 -14.32 17.86 9.18
C GLU A 103 -15.62 18.69 9.32
N LYS A 104 -16.72 18.02 9.70
CA LYS A 104 -18.04 18.62 9.96
C LYS A 104 -18.40 18.67 11.45
N GLY A 105 -17.43 18.48 12.34
CA GLY A 105 -17.65 18.49 13.80
C GLY A 105 -18.26 17.20 14.38
N GLY A 106 -18.33 16.13 13.58
CA GLY A 106 -18.72 14.79 14.02
C GLY A 106 -17.55 13.97 14.56
N ARG A 107 -17.76 12.66 14.67
CA ARG A 107 -16.73 11.67 15.09
C ARG A 107 -16.86 10.39 14.27
N LYS A 108 -15.77 9.63 14.23
CA LYS A 108 -15.76 8.25 13.68
C LYS A 108 -16.28 7.31 14.75
N ASP A 109 -17.59 7.12 14.79
CA ASP A 109 -18.29 6.22 15.71
C ASP A 109 -18.38 4.78 15.13
N PRO A 110 -18.92 3.80 15.89
CA PRO A 110 -19.07 2.44 15.38
C PRO A 110 -19.87 2.36 14.08
N GLU A 111 -20.90 3.18 13.92
CA GLU A 111 -21.72 3.24 12.70
C GLU A 111 -20.92 3.70 11.48
N PHE A 112 -20.01 4.66 11.65
CA PHE A 112 -19.06 5.06 10.60
C PHE A 112 -18.15 3.90 10.19
N PHE A 113 -17.56 3.19 11.15
CA PHE A 113 -16.67 2.06 10.84
C PHE A 113 -17.43 0.87 10.23
N GLN A 114 -18.67 0.62 10.65
CA GLN A 114 -19.51 -0.42 10.04
C GLN A 114 -19.71 -0.14 8.56
N LYS A 115 -20.03 1.11 8.18
CA LYS A 115 -20.17 1.52 6.78
C LYS A 115 -18.88 1.31 5.98
N ILE A 116 -17.71 1.51 6.59
CA ILE A 116 -16.42 1.28 5.93
C ILE A 116 -16.18 -0.22 5.68
N ILE A 117 -16.38 -1.04 6.71
CA ILE A 117 -16.17 -2.49 6.62
C ILE A 117 -17.11 -3.12 5.60
N GLU A 118 -18.32 -2.60 5.47
CA GLU A 118 -19.32 -3.06 4.50
C GLU A 118 -19.19 -2.39 3.12
N ASN A 119 -18.26 -1.45 2.94
CA ASN A 119 -18.12 -0.73 1.68
C ASN A 119 -17.47 -1.63 0.61
N PRO A 120 -18.20 -2.02 -0.45
CA PRO A 120 -17.66 -2.93 -1.46
C PRO A 120 -16.50 -2.32 -2.23
N PHE A 121 -16.54 -1.02 -2.54
CA PHE A 121 -15.44 -0.34 -3.24
C PHE A 121 -14.14 -0.38 -2.42
N LEU A 122 -14.21 -0.11 -1.11
CA LEU A 122 -13.02 -0.13 -0.25
C LEU A 122 -12.48 -1.55 -0.06
N ASN A 123 -13.36 -2.54 0.02
CA ASN A 123 -12.97 -3.94 0.13
C ASN A 123 -12.32 -4.45 -1.15
N ASP A 124 -12.89 -4.13 -2.32
CA ASP A 124 -12.34 -4.50 -3.62
C ASP A 124 -11.00 -3.80 -3.88
N LEU A 125 -10.89 -2.52 -3.53
CA LEU A 125 -9.64 -1.77 -3.64
C LEU A 125 -8.57 -2.34 -2.72
N ALA A 126 -8.89 -2.61 -1.45
CA ALA A 126 -7.96 -3.22 -0.52
C ALA A 126 -7.53 -4.60 -1.00
N TRP A 127 -8.45 -5.42 -1.52
CA TRP A 127 -8.10 -6.70 -2.13
C TRP A 127 -7.15 -6.54 -3.30
N GLU A 128 -7.45 -5.65 -4.24
CA GLU A 128 -6.65 -5.39 -5.43
C GLU A 128 -5.22 -4.95 -5.09
N MET A 129 -5.07 -4.11 -4.06
CA MET A 129 -3.75 -3.66 -3.60
C MET A 129 -2.89 -4.78 -3.00
N ASN A 130 -3.52 -5.90 -2.59
CA ASN A 130 -2.85 -7.02 -1.93
C ASN A 130 -2.65 -8.26 -2.83
N VAL A 131 -3.07 -8.24 -4.10
CA VAL A 131 -2.98 -9.40 -5.02
C VAL A 131 -1.90 -9.30 -6.09
#